data_AF-A0A0C2C9C9-F1
#
_entry.id   AF-A0A0C2C9C9-F1
#
_cell.length_a   1.000
_cell.length_b   1.000
_cell.length_c   1.000
_cell.angle_alpha   90.00
_cell.angle_beta   90.00
_cell.angle_gamma   90.00
#
_symmetry.space_group_name_H-M   'P 1'
#
loop_
_entity.id
_entity.type
_entity.pdbx_description
1 polymer ?
#
loop_
_entity_poly.entity_id
_entity_poly.type
_entity_poly.pdbx_seq_one_letter_code
_entity_poly.pdbx_strand_id
1 'polypeptide(L)'
;MNTNIKEMTAESERVARILKGFDPTSHGLSEDFFLTKLTAMKGCGCKVPRAILLELLKSFDADTTVGHEGVGIGLDSCVVPLRHKGLNLVQTTDFFYPLVDDPYLMGRITCANVLSDLYAMGVVSCDNMLMLLGVAVDMTEEERNTIVSMFIQGFKITYS
;
A
#
# COMPACT_ATOMS: atom_id res chain seq x y z
N MET A 1 -15.79 -21.31 20.41
CA MET A 1 -17.13 -20.77 20.08
C MET A 1 -17.16 -19.23 20.04
N ASN A 2 -16.44 -18.50 20.92
CA ASN A 2 -16.39 -17.03 20.91
C ASN A 2 -15.59 -16.37 19.76
N THR A 3 -14.63 -17.07 19.15
CA THR A 3 -13.78 -16.51 18.08
C THR A 3 -14.55 -16.29 16.77
N ASN A 4 -15.34 -17.28 16.35
CA ASN A 4 -16.17 -17.21 15.14
C ASN A 4 -17.20 -16.07 15.18
N ILE A 5 -17.77 -15.79 16.35
CA ILE A 5 -18.77 -14.72 16.49
C ILE A 5 -18.11 -13.34 16.32
N LYS A 6 -16.91 -13.13 16.89
CA LYS A 6 -16.16 -11.88 16.76
C LYS A 6 -15.68 -11.63 15.32
N GLU A 7 -15.23 -12.67 14.63
CA GLU A 7 -14.83 -12.57 13.22
C GLU A 7 -16.03 -12.26 12.32
N MET A 8 -17.18 -12.91 12.53
CA MET A 8 -18.42 -12.61 11.79
C MET A 8 -18.91 -11.18 12.03
N THR A 9 -18.80 -10.67 13.26
CA THR A 9 -19.17 -9.27 13.56
C THR A 9 -18.23 -8.27 12.91
N ALA A 10 -16.92 -8.54 12.90
CA ALA A 10 -15.94 -7.66 12.27
C ALA A 10 -16.08 -7.64 10.73
N GLU A 11 -16.35 -8.78 10.10
CA GLU A 11 -16.68 -8.86 8.67
C GLU A 11 -17.96 -8.10 8.35
N SER A 12 -19.00 -8.24 9.18
CA SER A 12 -20.26 -7.52 9.01
C SER A 12 -20.08 -6.00 9.11
N GLU A 13 -19.24 -5.52 10.03
CA GLU A 13 -18.90 -4.10 10.16
C GLU A 13 -18.12 -3.56 8.96
N ARG A 14 -17.17 -4.35 8.42
CA ARG A 14 -16.39 -3.98 7.23
C ARG A 14 -17.29 -3.83 6.01
N VAL A 15 -18.16 -4.81 5.77
CA VAL A 15 -19.12 -4.79 4.66
C VAL A 15 -20.08 -3.61 4.83
N ALA A 16 -20.58 -3.37 6.04
CA ALA A 16 -21.44 -2.23 6.32
C ALA A 16 -20.75 -0.89 6.02
N ARG A 17 -19.46 -0.74 6.36
CA ARG A 17 -18.68 0.46 6.03
C ARG A 17 -18.54 0.66 4.53
N ILE A 18 -18.20 -0.40 3.78
CA ILE A 18 -18.08 -0.33 2.33
C ILE A 18 -19.41 0.10 1.69
N LEU A 19 -20.53 -0.48 2.15
CA LEU A 19 -21.86 -0.16 1.64
C LEU A 19 -22.32 1.24 2.04
N LYS A 20 -21.98 1.70 3.25
CA LYS A 20 -22.31 3.05 3.73
C LYS A 20 -21.51 4.12 2.98
N GLY A 21 -20.28 3.81 2.59
CA GLY A 21 -19.34 4.77 2.02
C GLY A 21 -18.78 5.72 3.08
N PHE A 22 -17.89 6.59 2.63
CA PHE A 22 -17.31 7.64 3.46
C PHE A 22 -18.18 8.90 3.40
N ASP A 23 -18.57 9.41 4.58
CA ASP A 23 -19.31 10.66 4.71
C ASP A 23 -18.34 11.79 5.12
N PRO A 24 -17.94 12.67 4.18
CA PRO A 24 -16.98 13.74 4.46
C PRO A 24 -17.50 14.74 5.51
N THR A 25 -18.80 14.99 5.57
CA THR A 25 -19.39 16.00 6.47
C THR A 25 -19.29 15.61 7.93
N SER A 26 -19.42 14.30 8.23
CA SER A 26 -19.23 13.76 9.57
C SER A 26 -17.81 13.95 10.13
N HIS A 27 -16.87 14.35 9.26
CA HIS A 27 -15.48 14.62 9.57
C HIS A 27 -15.10 16.10 9.39
N GLY A 28 -16.07 17.00 9.21
CA GLY A 28 -15.83 18.43 9.02
C GLY A 28 -15.29 18.81 7.63
N LEU A 29 -15.42 17.91 6.65
CA LEU A 29 -15.01 18.15 5.27
C LEU A 29 -16.21 18.59 4.43
N SER A 30 -15.95 19.20 3.27
CA SER A 30 -16.99 19.58 2.31
C SER A 30 -17.77 18.35 1.80
N GLU A 31 -19.08 18.49 1.57
CA GLU A 31 -19.90 17.45 0.92
C GLU A 31 -19.35 17.02 -0.44
N ASP A 32 -18.68 17.94 -1.15
CA ASP A 32 -18.07 17.70 -2.46
C ASP A 32 -16.65 17.13 -2.38
N PHE A 33 -16.15 16.80 -1.17
CA PHE A 33 -14.83 16.23 -0.96
C PHE A 33 -14.81 14.76 -1.39
N PHE A 34 -13.88 14.42 -2.28
CA PHE A 34 -13.61 13.04 -2.70
C PHE A 34 -12.10 12.85 -2.72
N LEU A 35 -11.59 11.84 -2.02
CA LEU A 35 -10.16 11.56 -1.99
C LEU A 35 -9.63 11.24 -3.38
N THR A 36 -10.44 10.58 -4.21
CA THR A 36 -10.11 10.27 -5.61
C THR A 36 -10.06 11.49 -6.53
N LYS A 37 -10.65 12.64 -6.15
CA LYS A 37 -10.50 13.90 -6.91
C LYS A 37 -9.09 14.50 -6.77
N LEU A 38 -8.34 14.13 -5.73
CA LEU A 38 -6.99 14.65 -5.48
C LEU A 38 -5.92 14.01 -6.37
N THR A 39 -6.31 13.07 -7.22
CA THR A 39 -5.48 12.54 -8.28
C THR A 39 -6.09 12.92 -9.64
N ALA A 40 -5.27 13.55 -10.49
CA ALA A 40 -5.66 13.83 -11.88
C ALA A 40 -5.74 12.55 -12.73
N MET A 41 -5.28 11.42 -12.20
CA MET A 41 -5.08 10.19 -12.95
C MET A 41 -6.32 9.29 -12.89
N LYS A 42 -7.21 9.44 -13.88
CA LYS A 42 -8.36 8.56 -14.12
C LYS A 42 -7.99 7.51 -15.18
N GLY A 43 -7.81 6.25 -14.79
CA GLY A 43 -7.77 5.10 -15.72
C GLY A 43 -6.38 4.43 -15.95
N CYS A 44 -6.46 3.18 -16.44
CA CYS A 44 -5.43 2.15 -16.68
C CYS A 44 -3.96 2.49 -16.32
N GLY A 45 -3.67 2.46 -15.01
CA GLY A 45 -2.33 2.23 -14.46
C GLY A 45 -1.42 3.45 -14.45
N CYS A 46 -1.18 4.00 -13.27
CA CYS A 46 -0.12 5.01 -13.06
C CYS A 46 1.30 4.39 -13.15
N LYS A 47 1.39 3.07 -13.33
CA LYS A 47 2.63 2.32 -13.48
C LYS A 47 3.12 2.47 -14.92
N VAL A 48 4.40 2.83 -15.08
CA VAL A 48 5.07 2.86 -16.39
C VAL A 48 4.94 1.47 -17.04
N PRO A 49 4.53 1.37 -18.31
CA PRO A 49 4.44 0.08 -18.99
C PRO A 49 5.72 -0.74 -18.86
N ARG A 50 5.59 -2.04 -18.58
CA ARG A 50 6.73 -2.93 -18.27
C ARG A 50 7.87 -2.83 -19.29
N ALA A 51 7.56 -2.78 -20.59
CA ALA A 51 8.56 -2.68 -21.65
C ALA A 51 9.41 -1.40 -21.53
N ILE A 52 8.77 -0.27 -21.25
CA ILE A 52 9.44 1.04 -21.08
C ILE A 52 10.25 1.03 -19.78
N LEU A 53 9.68 0.51 -18.69
CA LEU A 53 10.38 0.42 -17.41
C LEU A 53 11.66 -0.40 -17.53
N LEU A 54 11.59 -1.59 -18.15
CA LEU A 54 12.75 -2.45 -18.35
C LEU A 54 13.82 -1.78 -19.21
N GLU A 55 13.44 -0.95 -20.18
CA GLU A 55 14.39 -0.19 -20.99
C GLU A 55 15.10 0.91 -20.18
N LEU A 56 14.36 1.67 -19.37
CA LEU A 56 14.93 2.68 -18.48
C LEU A 56 15.85 2.07 -17.42
N LEU A 57 15.55 0.85 -16.97
CA LEU A 57 16.35 0.16 -15.96
C LEU A 57 17.64 -0.44 -16.53
N LYS A 58 17.84 -0.50 -17.86
CA LYS A 58 19.10 -0.98 -18.46
C LYS A 58 20.32 -0.14 -18.09
N SER A 59 20.13 1.14 -17.75
CA SER A 59 21.23 2.02 -17.34
C SER A 59 21.69 1.78 -15.90
N PHE A 60 20.84 1.16 -15.10
CA PHE A 60 21.31 0.54 -13.87
C PHE A 60 22.00 -0.73 -14.33
N ASP A 61 23.33 -0.68 -14.42
CA ASP A 61 24.19 -1.87 -14.51
C ASP A 61 23.95 -2.69 -13.24
N ALA A 62 22.79 -3.35 -13.18
CA ALA A 62 22.54 -4.39 -12.24
C ALA A 62 23.44 -5.50 -12.74
N ASP A 63 24.63 -5.56 -12.14
CA ASP A 63 25.39 -6.77 -11.94
C ASP A 63 24.40 -7.80 -11.37
N THR A 64 23.64 -8.40 -12.28
CA THR A 64 22.49 -9.26 -12.05
C THR A 64 22.96 -10.62 -11.52
N THR A 65 24.27 -10.73 -11.32
CA THR A 65 24.98 -11.77 -10.62
C THR A 65 25.42 -11.31 -9.24
N VAL A 66 24.45 -11.00 -8.36
CA VAL A 66 24.68 -11.25 -6.93
C VAL A 66 24.69 -12.77 -6.74
N GLY A 67 25.83 -13.38 -7.06
CA GLY A 67 26.20 -14.79 -6.93
C GLY A 67 25.06 -15.80 -6.86
N HIS A 68 24.71 -16.41 -8.00
CA HIS A 68 23.94 -17.67 -8.16
C HIS A 68 22.60 -17.89 -7.40
N GLU A 69 22.19 -17.06 -6.45
CA GLU A 69 21.01 -17.30 -5.59
C GLU A 69 20.16 -16.05 -5.31
N GLY A 70 20.61 -14.85 -5.71
CA GLY A 70 19.86 -13.60 -5.53
C GLY A 70 18.82 -13.36 -6.62
N VAL A 71 17.64 -12.87 -6.24
CA VAL A 71 16.58 -12.47 -7.17
C VAL A 71 16.61 -10.94 -7.33
N GLY A 72 16.98 -10.49 -8.52
CA GLY A 72 17.18 -9.08 -8.87
C GLY A 72 15.95 -8.36 -9.46
N ILE A 73 16.22 -7.25 -10.15
CA ILE A 73 15.22 -6.37 -10.77
C ILE A 73 14.31 -7.15 -11.74
N GLY A 74 12.98 -7.00 -11.58
CA GLY A 74 11.98 -7.54 -12.52
C GLY A 74 10.95 -8.49 -11.91
N LEU A 75 10.99 -8.71 -10.60
CA LEU A 75 10.00 -9.46 -9.80
C LEU A 75 9.37 -8.57 -8.73
N ASP A 76 8.31 -9.06 -8.06
CA ASP A 76 7.48 -8.29 -7.11
C ASP A 76 8.24 -7.89 -5.83
N SER A 77 9.43 -8.44 -5.60
CA SER A 77 10.32 -8.08 -4.49
C SER A 77 11.78 -8.35 -4.87
N CYS A 78 12.73 -7.71 -4.18
CA CYS A 78 14.14 -8.05 -4.28
C CYS A 78 14.53 -9.08 -3.20
N VAL A 79 15.41 -10.02 -3.55
CA VAL A 79 16.01 -10.98 -2.60
C VAL A 79 17.53 -10.84 -2.68
N VAL A 80 18.13 -10.33 -1.61
CA VAL A 80 19.55 -9.97 -1.56
C VAL A 80 20.26 -10.76 -0.44
N PRO A 81 21.24 -11.61 -0.76
CA PRO A 81 22.04 -12.31 0.26
C PRO A 81 22.75 -11.34 1.20
N LEU A 82 22.67 -11.61 2.51
CA LEU A 82 23.35 -10.80 3.52
C LEU A 82 24.80 -11.28 3.73
N ARG A 83 25.63 -10.41 4.32
CA ARG A 83 26.99 -10.76 4.76
C ARG A 83 27.00 -11.91 5.79
N HIS A 84 25.90 -12.06 6.53
CA HIS A 84 25.70 -13.15 7.46
C HIS A 84 25.17 -14.37 6.70
N LYS A 85 25.90 -15.49 6.77
CA LYS A 85 25.57 -16.71 6.04
C LYS A 85 24.19 -17.25 6.43
N GLY A 86 23.43 -17.67 5.42
CA GLY A 86 22.10 -18.27 5.59
C GLY A 86 20.95 -17.27 5.77
N LEU A 87 21.22 -15.96 5.64
CA LEU A 87 20.19 -14.93 5.69
C LEU A 87 20.11 -14.17 4.35
N ASN A 88 18.89 -13.93 3.90
CA ASN A 88 18.58 -13.09 2.74
C ASN A 88 17.68 -11.94 3.19
N LEU A 89 17.93 -10.74 2.67
CA LEU A 89 17.02 -9.61 2.79
C LEU A 89 15.95 -9.73 1.71
N VAL A 90 14.69 -9.73 2.11
CA VAL A 90 13.55 -9.63 1.19
C VAL A 90 12.88 -8.28 1.42
N GLN A 91 12.72 -7.49 0.36
CA GLN A 91 12.11 -6.17 0.44
C GLN A 91 11.29 -5.86 -0.81
N THR A 92 10.15 -5.19 -0.60
CA THR A 92 9.33 -4.58 -1.65
C THR A 92 9.02 -3.12 -1.31
N THR A 93 8.68 -2.35 -2.33
CA THR A 93 8.12 -1.01 -2.19
C THR A 93 7.09 -0.80 -3.28
N ASP A 94 5.90 -0.34 -2.90
CA ASP A 94 4.86 0.08 -3.85
C ASP A 94 4.22 1.36 -3.34
N PHE A 95 3.73 2.18 -4.26
CA PHE A 95 2.98 3.39 -3.96
C PHE A 95 1.87 3.54 -4.99
N PHE A 96 0.74 4.07 -4.56
CA PHE A 96 -0.42 4.23 -5.43
C PHE A 96 -1.19 5.47 -5.02
N TYR A 97 -1.81 6.06 -6.02
CA TYR A 97 -2.73 7.18 -5.84
C TYR A 97 -4.04 6.67 -5.23
N PRO A 98 -4.84 7.56 -4.60
CA PRO A 98 -6.11 7.16 -4.02
C PRO A 98 -7.03 6.42 -5.01
N LEU A 99 -7.46 5.21 -4.63
CA LEU A 99 -8.35 4.35 -5.42
C LEU A 99 -9.80 4.40 -4.93
N VAL A 100 -9.99 4.74 -3.65
CA VAL A 100 -11.30 4.80 -2.98
C VAL A 100 -11.38 6.10 -2.19
N ASP A 101 -12.60 6.59 -1.98
CA ASP A 101 -12.83 7.87 -1.30
C ASP A 101 -12.70 7.78 0.23
N ASP A 102 -12.84 6.59 0.79
CA ASP A 102 -12.68 6.34 2.22
C ASP A 102 -11.18 6.24 2.60
N PRO A 103 -10.62 7.22 3.35
CA PRO A 103 -9.19 7.23 3.67
C PRO A 103 -8.78 6.05 4.55
N TYR A 104 -9.66 5.60 5.44
CA TYR A 104 -9.38 4.46 6.32
C TYR A 104 -9.30 3.17 5.49
N LEU A 105 -10.25 2.95 4.59
CA LEU A 105 -10.18 1.79 3.69
C LEU A 105 -8.99 1.89 2.74
N MET A 106 -8.68 3.08 2.23
CA MET A 106 -7.50 3.32 1.42
C MET A 106 -6.23 2.91 2.16
N GLY A 107 -6.07 3.29 3.43
CA GLY A 107 -4.95 2.85 4.27
C GLY A 107 -4.85 1.33 4.44
N ARG A 108 -5.99 0.65 4.60
CA ARG A 108 -6.05 -0.82 4.68
C ARG A 108 -5.62 -1.49 3.37
N ILE A 109 -6.18 -1.02 2.25
CA ILE A 109 -5.83 -1.51 0.90
C ILE A 109 -4.35 -1.30 0.65
N THR A 110 -3.81 -0.14 1.07
CA THR A 110 -2.39 0.19 0.93
C THR A 110 -1.50 -0.85 1.61
N CYS A 111 -1.77 -1.11 2.88
CA CYS A 111 -1.00 -2.07 3.66
C CYS A 111 -1.10 -3.48 3.08
N ALA A 112 -2.30 -3.89 2.64
CA ALA A 112 -2.51 -5.20 2.05
C ALA A 112 -1.71 -5.41 0.75
N ASN A 113 -1.64 -4.39 -0.11
CA ASN A 113 -0.88 -4.44 -1.36
C ASN A 113 0.62 -4.57 -1.11
N VAL A 114 1.17 -3.80 -0.16
CA VAL A 114 2.61 -3.91 0.15
C VAL A 114 2.95 -5.26 0.76
N LEU A 115 2.09 -5.82 1.60
CA LEU A 115 2.30 -7.15 2.18
C LEU A 115 2.12 -8.28 1.17
N SER A 116 1.26 -8.11 0.15
CA SER A 116 1.01 -9.16 -0.84
C SER A 116 2.26 -9.53 -1.65
N ASP A 117 3.15 -8.57 -1.91
CA ASP A 117 4.41 -8.82 -2.61
C ASP A 117 5.35 -9.73 -1.80
N LEU A 118 5.41 -9.55 -0.46
CA LEU A 118 6.16 -10.45 0.42
C LEU A 118 5.54 -11.85 0.45
N TYR A 119 4.21 -11.92 0.54
CA TYR A 119 3.50 -13.21 0.53
C TYR A 119 3.65 -13.96 -0.79
N ALA A 120 3.73 -13.25 -1.92
CA ALA A 120 4.01 -13.85 -3.23
C ALA A 120 5.38 -14.54 -3.28
N MET A 121 6.35 -14.06 -2.47
CA MET A 121 7.67 -14.68 -2.29
C MET A 121 7.70 -15.78 -1.22
N GLY A 122 6.55 -16.11 -0.62
CA GLY A 122 6.44 -17.09 0.47
C GLY A 122 6.89 -16.57 1.84
N VAL A 123 7.11 -15.26 1.98
CA VAL A 123 7.52 -14.64 3.24
C VAL A 123 6.28 -14.29 4.06
N VAL A 124 6.05 -15.03 5.14
CA VAL A 124 4.83 -14.89 5.97
C VAL A 124 4.96 -13.88 7.12
N SER A 125 6.16 -13.38 7.37
CA SER A 125 6.48 -12.44 8.45
C SER A 125 7.15 -11.19 7.91
N CYS A 126 6.70 -10.01 8.35
CA CYS A 126 7.29 -8.73 8.01
C CYS A 126 7.97 -8.15 9.26
N ASP A 127 9.29 -7.99 9.22
CA ASP A 127 10.06 -7.49 10.37
C ASP A 127 9.85 -5.99 10.61
N ASN A 128 9.70 -5.22 9.53
CA ASN A 128 9.53 -3.77 9.60
C ASN A 128 8.79 -3.24 8.37
N MET A 129 8.03 -2.16 8.56
CA MET A 129 7.34 -1.46 7.48
C MET A 129 7.52 0.05 7.59
N LEU A 130 7.87 0.67 6.47
CA LEU A 130 7.99 2.12 6.33
C LEU A 130 6.88 2.63 5.39
N MET A 131 6.22 3.71 5.80
CA MET A 131 5.17 4.34 5.01
C MET A 131 5.72 5.52 4.20
N LEU A 132 5.52 5.48 2.88
CA LEU A 132 5.75 6.63 2.00
C LEU A 132 4.41 7.34 1.78
N LEU A 133 4.30 8.58 2.23
CA LEU A 133 3.06 9.36 2.15
C LEU A 133 3.29 10.69 1.42
N GLY A 134 2.60 10.85 0.30
CA GLY A 134 2.48 12.12 -0.41
C GLY A 134 1.14 12.79 -0.09
N VAL A 135 1.18 14.07 0.25
CA VAL A 135 -0.03 14.88 0.51
C VAL A 135 -0.20 15.88 -0.63
N ALA A 136 -1.40 15.93 -1.21
CA ALA A 136 -1.73 16.91 -2.24
C ALA A 136 -1.58 18.33 -1.69
N VAL A 137 -0.91 19.20 -2.46
CA VAL A 137 -0.63 20.59 -2.07
C VAL A 137 -1.92 21.41 -1.91
N ASP A 138 -2.96 21.05 -2.66
CA ASP A 138 -4.24 21.75 -2.67
C ASP A 138 -5.15 21.37 -1.48
N MET A 139 -4.73 20.42 -0.63
CA MET A 139 -5.46 20.12 0.61
C MET A 139 -5.21 21.20 1.65
N THR A 140 -6.28 21.64 2.30
CA THR A 140 -6.19 22.44 3.53
C THR A 140 -5.56 21.63 4.66
N GLU A 141 -5.07 22.31 5.70
CA GLU A 141 -4.47 21.62 6.85
C GLU A 141 -5.47 20.73 7.60
N GLU A 142 -6.73 21.16 7.69
CA GLU A 142 -7.80 20.40 8.34
C GLU A 142 -8.14 19.13 7.55
N GLU A 143 -8.30 19.23 6.23
CA GLU A 143 -8.49 18.07 5.35
C GLU A 143 -7.30 17.12 5.47
N ARG A 144 -6.07 17.63 5.33
CA ARG A 144 -4.85 16.81 5.46
C ARG A 144 -4.84 16.05 6.78
N ASN A 145 -5.00 16.74 7.91
CA ASN A 145 -4.86 16.12 9.23
C ASN A 145 -5.90 15.03 9.44
N THR A 146 -7.15 15.28 9.03
CA THR A 146 -8.25 14.30 9.10
C THR A 146 -7.98 13.09 8.22
N ILE A 147 -7.70 13.31 6.94
CA ILE A 147 -7.51 12.24 5.94
C ILE A 147 -6.29 11.40 6.27
N VAL A 148 -5.14 12.04 6.57
CA VAL A 148 -3.89 11.34 6.90
C VAL A 148 -4.03 10.53 8.19
N SER A 149 -4.70 11.07 9.21
CA SER A 149 -4.95 10.35 10.46
C SER A 149 -5.76 9.07 10.21
N MET A 150 -6.86 9.17 9.46
CA MET A 150 -7.70 8.01 9.11
C MET A 150 -6.94 6.98 8.27
N PHE A 151 -6.15 7.43 7.30
CA PHE A 151 -5.30 6.57 6.49
C PHE A 151 -4.30 5.79 7.34
N ILE A 152 -3.57 6.46 8.23
CA ILE A 152 -2.60 5.84 9.13
C ILE A 152 -3.29 4.81 10.04
N GLN A 153 -4.50 5.11 10.55
CA GLN A 153 -5.28 4.17 11.35
C GLN A 153 -5.63 2.89 10.57
N GLY A 154 -6.10 3.03 9.33
CA GLY A 154 -6.40 1.90 8.46
C GLY A 154 -5.17 1.06 8.15
N PHE A 155 -4.06 1.72 7.83
CA PHE A 155 -2.79 1.07 7.56
C PHE A 155 -2.29 0.29 8.78
N LYS A 156 -2.25 0.93 9.96
CA LYS A 156 -1.78 0.32 11.21
C LYS A 156 -2.59 -0.91 11.61
N ILE A 157 -3.92 -0.86 11.51
CA ILE A 157 -4.80 -1.99 11.85
C ILE A 157 -4.58 -3.19 10.94
N THR A 158 -4.14 -2.97 9.70
CA THR A 158 -3.90 -4.07 8.75
C THR A 158 -2.53 -4.70 8.95
N TYR A 159 -1.56 -3.95 9.48
CA TYR A 159 -0.23 -4.44 9.80
C TYR A 159 -0.16 -5.20 11.14
N SER A 160 -1.01 -4.82 12.11
CA SER A 160 -1.00 -5.35 13.49
C SER A 160 -1.70 -6.70 13.59
#